data_AF-A0A538RL83-F1
#
_entry.id   AF-A0A538RL83-F1
#
_cell.length_a   1.000
_cell.length_b   1.000
_cell.length_c   1.000
_cell.angle_alpha   90.00
_cell.angle_beta   90.00
_cell.angle_gamma   90.00
#
_symmetry.space_group_name_H-M   'P 1'
#
loop_
_entity.id
_entity.type
_entity.pdbx_description
1 polymer ?
#
loop_
_entity_poly.entity_id
_entity_poly.type
_entity_poly.pdbx_seq_one_letter_code
_entity_poly.pdbx_strand_id
1 'polypeptide(L)'
;MAYLRYSKDCEWHVFDEGQTGESESRLAVWHKDHEAEGASYTVIMIQKMLELEDYSSIPGYQPRHKRMLRKAFEAWLTEQSSAEI
;
A
#
# COMPACT_ATOMS: atom_id res chain seq x y z
N MET A 1 -11.15 -0.80 0.80
CA MET A 1 -10.86 -2.26 0.92
C MET A 1 -9.53 -2.44 1.64
N ALA A 2 -9.28 -3.52 2.37
CA ALA A 2 -7.98 -3.75 3.03
C ALA A 2 -7.26 -4.98 2.44
N TYR A 3 -6.00 -4.80 2.02
CA TYR A 3 -5.14 -5.80 1.39
C TYR A 3 -4.20 -6.49 2.39
N LEU A 4 -3.86 -5.80 3.49
CA LEU A 4 -3.20 -6.37 4.65
C LEU A 4 -3.89 -5.88 5.91
N ARG A 5 -3.95 -6.73 6.94
CA ARG A 5 -4.48 -6.39 8.25
C ARG A 5 -3.50 -6.82 9.32
N TYR A 6 -3.41 -6.02 10.37
CA TYR A 6 -2.68 -6.39 11.58
C TYR A 6 -3.16 -7.75 12.08
N SER A 7 -2.20 -8.62 12.37
CA SER A 7 -2.45 -9.92 12.99
C SER A 7 -1.24 -10.33 13.81
N LYS A 8 -1.29 -11.50 14.43
CA LYS A 8 -0.15 -12.04 15.17
C LYS A 8 1.11 -12.16 14.30
N ASP A 9 0.93 -12.41 13.00
CA ASP A 9 2.01 -12.66 12.05
C ASP A 9 2.15 -11.54 11.00
N CYS A 10 1.40 -10.43 11.14
CA CYS A 10 1.40 -9.32 10.21
C CYS A 10 1.45 -7.99 10.96
N GLU A 11 2.56 -7.28 10.84
CA GLU A 11 2.79 -5.96 11.43
C GLU A 11 2.29 -4.82 10.53
N TRP A 12 1.57 -5.14 9.44
CA TRP A 12 1.17 -4.20 8.40
C TRP A 12 -0.34 -4.09 8.26
N HIS A 13 -0.81 -2.86 8.04
CA HIS A 13 -2.17 -2.56 7.62
C HIS A 13 -2.11 -1.77 6.31
N VAL A 14 -2.67 -2.34 5.24
CA VAL A 14 -2.66 -1.74 3.90
C VAL A 14 -4.09 -1.68 3.39
N PHE A 15 -4.59 -0.49 3.11
CA PHE A 15 -5.99 -0.30 2.75
C PHE A 15 -6.20 0.86 1.79
N ASP A 16 -7.16 0.67 0.89
CA ASP A 16 -7.67 1.70 0.01
C ASP A 16 -8.47 2.72 0.85
N GLU A 17 -8.04 3.99 0.81
CA GLU A 17 -8.69 5.11 1.50
C GLU A 17 -9.96 5.59 0.78
N GLY A 18 -10.25 5.03 -0.39
CA GLY A 18 -11.32 5.44 -1.30
C GLY A 18 -10.98 6.72 -2.06
N GLN A 19 -11.78 7.01 -3.08
CA GLN A 19 -11.82 8.33 -3.70
C GLN A 19 -12.67 9.25 -2.82
N THR A 20 -12.05 10.23 -2.16
CA THR A 20 -12.80 11.32 -1.54
C THR A 20 -13.07 12.40 -2.61
N GLY A 21 -14.17 12.24 -3.34
CA GLY A 21 -14.61 13.18 -4.39
C GLY A 21 -13.87 13.03 -5.73
N GLU A 22 -13.52 14.13 -6.41
CA GLU A 22 -12.72 14.16 -7.65
C GLU A 22 -11.23 13.75 -7.44
N SER A 23 -10.91 13.18 -6.28
CA SER A 23 -9.53 12.90 -5.88
C SER A 23 -9.07 11.53 -6.36
N GLU A 24 -7.82 11.47 -6.85
CA GLU A 24 -7.10 10.25 -7.21
C GLU A 24 -7.16 9.21 -6.08
N SER A 25 -7.37 7.93 -6.43
CA SER A 25 -7.36 6.81 -5.48
C SER A 25 -6.04 6.74 -4.71
N ARG A 26 -6.11 6.49 -3.40
CA ARG A 26 -4.94 6.41 -2.52
C ARG A 26 -4.92 5.13 -1.70
N LEU A 27 -3.71 4.61 -1.51
CA LEU A 27 -3.42 3.44 -0.71
C LEU A 27 -2.67 3.87 0.55
N ALA A 28 -3.30 3.70 1.71
CA ALA A 28 -2.67 3.87 3.00
C ALA A 28 -1.87 2.62 3.38
N VAL A 29 -0.65 2.82 3.88
CA VAL A 29 0.29 1.76 4.27
C VAL A 29 0.87 2.09 5.64
N TRP A 30 0.44 1.33 6.66
CA TRP A 30 0.82 1.55 8.04
C TRP A 30 1.56 0.34 8.59
N HIS A 31 2.65 0.60 9.29
CA HIS A 31 3.35 -0.38 10.12
C HIS A 31 2.95 -0.16 11.58
N LYS A 32 2.72 -1.23 12.34
CA LYS A 32 2.26 -1.16 13.73
C LYS A 32 3.12 -0.26 14.62
N ASP A 33 4.44 -0.32 14.46
CA ASP A 33 5.38 0.47 15.26
C ASP A 33 5.57 1.92 14.74
N HIS A 34 5.03 2.22 13.55
CA HIS A 34 5.16 3.52 12.87
C HIS A 34 3.79 4.07 12.43
N GLU A 35 2.72 3.73 13.15
CA GLU A 35 1.35 4.07 12.74
C GLU A 35 1.12 5.60 12.67
N ALA A 36 1.76 6.36 13.58
CA ALA A 36 1.74 7.82 13.55
C ALA A 36 2.44 8.44 12.32
N GLU A 37 3.30 7.67 11.66
CA GLU A 37 3.99 8.03 10.42
C GLU A 37 3.33 7.41 9.19
N GLY A 38 2.18 6.76 9.35
CA GLY A 38 1.45 6.09 8.28
C GLY A 38 1.38 6.92 7.01
N ALA A 39 1.71 6.31 5.88
CA ALA A 39 1.86 7.02 4.61
C ALA A 39 0.78 6.60 3.61
N SER A 40 0.31 7.58 2.82
CA SER A 40 -0.64 7.36 1.74
C SER A 40 0.03 7.59 0.40
N TYR A 41 -0.19 6.68 -0.54
CA TYR A 41 0.45 6.68 -1.85
C TYR A 41 -0.59 6.69 -2.95
N THR A 42 -0.32 7.45 -4.02
CA THR A 42 -1.17 7.45 -5.21
C THR A 42 -0.88 6.23 -6.09
N VAL A 43 -1.74 5.99 -7.09
CA VAL A 43 -1.57 4.91 -8.08
C VAL A 43 -0.20 4.99 -8.74
N ILE A 44 0.20 6.19 -9.20
CA ILE A 44 1.49 6.42 -9.86
C ILE A 44 2.67 6.14 -8.91
N MET A 45 2.55 6.49 -7.62
CA MET A 45 3.60 6.23 -6.65
C MET A 45 3.78 4.73 -6.42
N ILE A 46 2.69 3.98 -6.25
CA ILE A 46 2.74 2.53 -6.06
C ILE A 46 3.30 1.82 -7.30
N GLN A 47 2.91 2.24 -8.50
CA GLN A 47 3.49 1.71 -9.75
C GLN A 47 5.01 1.91 -9.81
N LYS A 48 5.50 3.11 -9.46
CA LYS A 48 6.94 3.39 -9.41
C LYS A 48 7.67 2.54 -8.38
N MET A 49 7.10 2.33 -7.19
CA MET A 49 7.68 1.45 -6.17
C MET A 49 7.80 0.00 -6.66
N LEU A 50 6.79 -0.49 -7.39
CA LEU A 50 6.82 -1.84 -7.96
C LEU A 50 7.85 -1.96 -9.09
N GLU A 51 7.94 -0.96 -9.98
CA GLU A 51 8.89 -0.93 -11.10
C GLU A 51 10.35 -0.89 -10.62
N LEU A 52 10.64 -0.02 -9.65
CA LEU A 52 11.99 0.13 -9.07
C LEU A 52 12.30 -0.94 -8.03
N GLU A 53 11.29 -1.71 -7.62
CA GLU A 53 11.31 -2.60 -6.47
C GLU A 53 11.84 -1.95 -5.17
N ASP A 54 11.62 -0.65 -5.04
CA ASP A 54 12.07 0.18 -3.92
C ASP A 54 10.88 0.59 -3.05
N TYR A 55 10.96 0.20 -1.78
CA TYR A 55 9.95 0.43 -0.74
C TYR A 55 10.56 1.19 0.45
N SER A 56 11.79 1.68 0.31
CA SER A 56 12.56 2.31 1.38
C SER A 56 11.89 3.57 1.94
N SER A 57 11.01 4.20 1.16
CA SER A 57 10.22 5.36 1.59
C SER A 57 9.04 5.01 2.51
N ILE A 58 8.75 3.72 2.75
CA ILE A 58 7.66 3.29 3.62
C ILE A 58 8.17 3.21 5.06
N PRO A 59 7.59 3.96 6.01
CA PRO A 59 7.96 3.88 7.42
C PRO A 59 7.86 2.45 7.96
N GLY A 60 8.89 2.00 8.67
CA GLY A 60 9.00 0.62 9.18
C GLY A 60 9.39 -0.43 8.14
N TYR A 61 9.68 -0.04 6.89
CA TYR A 61 10.10 -1.01 5.87
C TYR A 61 11.41 -1.70 6.22
N GLN A 62 11.45 -3.00 5.95
CA GLN A 62 12.65 -3.83 5.98
C GLN A 62 12.63 -4.76 4.76
N PRO A 63 13.79 -5.18 4.22
CA PRO A 63 13.86 -6.01 3.02
C PRO A 63 13.02 -7.30 3.09
N ARG A 64 12.84 -7.87 4.29
CA ARG A 64 12.01 -9.07 4.51
C ARG A 64 10.53 -8.85 4.20
N HIS A 65 10.04 -7.61 4.25
CA HIS A 65 8.65 -7.24 3.99
C HIS A 65 8.34 -7.09 2.49
N LYS A 66 9.36 -6.96 1.63
CA LYS A 66 9.25 -6.71 0.18
C LYS A 66 8.19 -7.58 -0.48
N ARG A 67 8.28 -8.90 -0.30
CA ARG A 67 7.38 -9.86 -0.98
C ARG A 67 5.92 -9.69 -0.57
N MET A 68 5.66 -9.36 0.69
CA MET A 68 4.30 -9.20 1.22
C MET A 68 3.69 -7.87 0.74
N LEU A 69 4.44 -6.77 0.86
CA LEU A 69 4.00 -5.46 0.39
C LEU A 69 3.76 -5.44 -1.12
N ARG A 70 4.66 -6.06 -1.90
CA ARG A 70 4.49 -6.22 -3.35
C ARG A 70 3.16 -6.86 -3.72
N LYS A 71 2.79 -7.97 -3.08
CA LYS A 71 1.52 -8.66 -3.33
C LYS A 71 0.31 -7.80 -3.01
N ALA A 72 0.37 -7.05 -1.90
CA ALA A 72 -0.71 -6.14 -1.52
C ALA A 72 -0.90 -5.02 -2.54
N PHE A 73 0.20 -4.47 -3.05
CA PHE A 73 0.21 -3.39 -4.02
C PHE A 73 -0.27 -3.85 -5.41
N GLU A 74 0.19 -5.02 -5.86
CA GLU A 74 -0.26 -5.63 -7.12
C GLU A 74 -1.76 -5.94 -7.08
N ALA A 75 -2.27 -6.43 -5.94
CA ALA A 75 -3.70 -6.68 -5.76
C ALA A 75 -4.52 -5.38 -5.84
N TRP A 76 -4.09 -4.32 -5.16
CA TRP A 76 -4.75 -3.02 -5.24
C TRP A 76 -4.75 -2.44 -6.65
N LEU A 77 -3.61 -2.45 -7.36
CA LEU A 77 -3.54 -1.93 -8.74
C LEU A 77 -4.45 -2.68 -9.70
N THR A 78 -4.57 -4.00 -9.55
CA THR A 78 -5.46 -4.82 -10.38
C THR A 78 -6.93 -4.40 -10.21
N GLU A 79 -7.33 -4.03 -8.99
CA GLU A 79 -8.67 -3.51 -8.73
C GLU A 79 -8.87 -2.11 -9.31
N GLN A 80 -7.89 -1.21 -9.20
CA GLN A 80 -7.99 0.12 -9.79
C GLN A 80 -8.15 0.06 -11.32
N SER A 81 -7.39 -0.81 -12.00
CA SER A 81 -7.54 -1.01 -13.46
C SER A 81 -8.87 -1.67 -13.85
N SER A 82 -9.49 -2.44 -12.96
CA SER A 82 -10.79 -3.07 -13.21
C SER A 82 -11.96 -2.11 -12.98
N ALA A 83 -11.77 -1.05 -12.19
CA ALA A 83 -12.78 -0.02 -11.93
C ALA A 83 -12.92 1.01 -13.08
N GLU A 84 -12.00 1.00 -14.05
CA GLU A 84 -12.04 1.87 -15.24
C GLU A 84 -12.78 1.25 -16.46
N ILE A 85 -13.54 0.16 -16.29
CA ILE A 85 -14.29 -0.54 -17.36
C ILE A 85 -15.81 -0.40 -17.17
#